data_AF-J0KC39-F1
#
_entry.id   AF-J0KC39-F1
#
_cell.length_a   1.000
_cell.length_b   1.000
_cell.length_c   1.000
_cell.angle_alpha   90.00
_cell.angle_beta   90.00
_cell.angle_gamma   90.00
#
_symmetry.space_group_name_H-M   'P 1'
#
loop_
_entity.id
_entity.type
_entity.pdbx_description
1 polymer ?
#
loop_
_entity_poly.entity_id
_entity_poly.type
_entity_poly.pdbx_seq_one_letter_code
_entity_poly.pdbx_strand_id
1 'polypeptide(L)'
;MDTTLRISTDPAELDVALVHRFLSEQSTWARGIPLATVQRALAHSLCFGGFVDGAQVAFARVISDHATFANLVDVFVLPAFRGRGYGKQPVH
;
A
#
# COMPACT_ATOMS: atom_id res chain seq x y z
N MET A 1 -16.75 18.28 3.62
CA MET A 1 -15.31 18.36 3.90
C MET A 1 -14.62 17.43 2.94
N ASP A 2 -13.84 17.98 2.01
CA ASP A 2 -13.11 17.19 1.04
C ASP A 2 -11.92 16.56 1.76
N THR A 3 -12.01 15.26 2.08
CA THR A 3 -10.93 14.57 2.81
C THR A 3 -9.83 14.23 1.82
N THR A 4 -8.83 15.10 1.74
CA THR A 4 -7.68 14.97 0.84
C THR A 4 -6.84 13.76 1.24
N LEU A 5 -6.52 12.91 0.25
CA LEU A 5 -5.58 11.80 0.44
C LEU A 5 -4.16 12.37 0.49
N ARG A 6 -3.45 12.11 1.59
CA ARG A 6 -2.00 12.34 1.68
C ARG A 6 -1.27 11.07 1.27
N ILE A 7 -0.31 11.18 0.35
CA ILE A 7 0.57 10.08 -0.02
C ILE A 7 1.90 10.26 0.71
N SER A 8 2.47 9.16 1.23
CA SER A 8 3.82 9.11 1.76
C SER A 8 4.56 7.88 1.25
N THR A 9 5.87 8.03 1.05
CA THR A 9 6.80 6.93 0.76
C THR A 9 7.76 6.67 1.91
N ASP A 10 7.56 7.33 3.06
CA ASP A 10 8.32 7.06 4.29
C ASP A 10 7.89 5.70 4.88
N PRO A 11 8.78 4.70 4.93
CA PRO A 11 8.45 3.38 5.50
C PRO A 11 8.04 3.44 6.97
N ALA A 12 8.47 4.46 7.72
CA ALA A 12 8.13 4.63 9.14
C ALA A 12 6.65 5.00 9.36
N GLU A 13 5.98 5.52 8.34
CA GLU A 13 4.55 5.87 8.40
C GLU A 13 3.62 4.71 8.05
N LEU A 14 4.15 3.60 7.51
CA LEU A 14 3.33 2.47 7.08
C LEU A 14 2.79 1.67 8.26
N ASP A 15 1.48 1.43 8.26
CA ASP A 15 0.83 0.44 9.10
C ASP A 15 1.05 -0.96 8.51
N VAL A 16 2.16 -1.58 8.89
CA VAL A 16 2.56 -2.92 8.44
C VAL A 16 1.51 -3.97 8.80
N ALA A 17 0.85 -3.84 9.95
CA ALA A 17 -0.17 -4.78 10.38
C ALA A 17 -1.43 -4.69 9.50
N LEU A 18 -1.84 -3.48 9.13
CA LEU A 18 -2.93 -3.26 8.17
C LEU A 18 -2.60 -3.87 6.81
N VAL A 19 -1.40 -3.59 6.27
CA VAL A 19 -0.96 -4.11 4.97
C VAL A 19 -0.93 -5.64 4.98
N HIS A 20 -0.32 -6.25 6.00
CA HIS A 20 -0.26 -7.70 6.14
C HIS A 20 -1.66 -8.31 6.24
N ARG A 21 -2.54 -7.78 7.09
CA ARG A 21 -3.91 -8.26 7.24
C ARG A 21 -4.68 -8.19 5.93
N PHE A 22 -4.60 -7.07 5.22
CA PHE A 22 -5.28 -6.93 3.94
C PHE A 22 -4.77 -7.96 2.93
N LEU A 23 -3.45 -8.08 2.76
CA LEU A 23 -2.84 -9.03 1.83
C LEU A 23 -3.19 -10.47 2.18
N SER A 24 -3.03 -10.86 3.45
CA SER A 24 -3.22 -12.23 3.92
C SER A 24 -4.70 -12.66 3.91
N GLU A 25 -5.63 -11.76 4.20
CA GLU A 25 -7.03 -12.14 4.44
C GLU A 25 -8.00 -11.67 3.34
N GLN A 26 -7.74 -10.51 2.73
CA GLN A 26 -8.69 -9.87 1.81
C GLN A 26 -8.27 -9.93 0.35
N SER A 27 -6.96 -10.04 0.07
CA SER A 27 -6.47 -10.16 -1.29
C SER A 27 -6.68 -11.58 -1.84
N THR A 28 -6.86 -11.69 -3.15
CA THR A 28 -6.91 -12.99 -3.85
C THR A 28 -5.51 -13.50 -4.21
N TRP A 29 -4.51 -12.63 -4.27
CA TRP A 29 -3.17 -12.94 -4.77
C TRP A 29 -2.12 -13.24 -3.68
N ALA A 30 -2.32 -12.76 -2.45
CA ALA A 30 -1.38 -12.93 -1.34
C ALA A 30 -2.03 -13.59 -0.11
N ARG A 31 -3.09 -14.38 -0.31
CA ARG A 31 -3.83 -15.03 0.78
C ARG A 31 -2.90 -15.91 1.62
N GLY A 32 -2.93 -15.73 2.93
CA GLY A 32 -2.12 -16.48 3.89
C GLY A 32 -0.64 -16.11 3.90
N ILE A 33 -0.22 -15.00 3.28
CA ILE A 33 1.18 -14.57 3.28
C ILE A 33 1.69 -14.36 4.72
N PRO A 34 2.85 -14.93 5.11
CA PRO A 34 3.41 -14.72 6.44
C PRO A 34 3.80 -13.25 6.68
N LEU A 35 3.60 -12.76 7.91
CA LEU A 35 3.97 -11.39 8.30
C LEU A 35 5.45 -11.09 8.02
N ALA A 36 6.34 -12.01 8.35
CA ALA A 36 7.78 -11.87 8.11
C ALA A 36 8.14 -11.71 6.63
N THR A 37 7.36 -12.31 5.73
CA THR A 37 7.53 -12.15 4.28
C THR A 37 7.10 -10.75 3.85
N VAL A 38 5.95 -10.26 4.34
CA VAL A 38 5.48 -8.89 4.05
C VAL A 38 6.49 -7.86 4.56
N GLN A 39 6.95 -7.97 5.82
CA GLN A 39 7.94 -7.06 6.39
C GLN A 39 9.20 -6.96 5.52
N ARG A 40 9.73 -8.10 5.06
CA ARG A 40 10.89 -8.15 4.17
C ARG A 40 10.59 -7.54 2.80
N ALA A 41 9.42 -7.82 2.22
CA ALA A 41 9.01 -7.25 0.94
C ALA A 41 8.90 -5.72 1.00
N LEU A 42 8.32 -5.18 2.07
CA LEU A 42 8.23 -3.74 2.32
C LEU A 42 9.61 -3.09 2.46
N ALA A 43 10.53 -3.73 3.18
CA ALA A 43 11.89 -3.20 3.39
C ALA A 43 12.74 -3.13 2.11
N HIS A 44 12.40 -3.89 1.07
CA HIS A 44 13.15 -3.96 -0.20
C HIS A 44 12.35 -3.44 -1.41
N SER A 45 11.27 -2.67 -1.17
CA SER A 45 10.45 -2.10 -2.23
C SER A 45 10.19 -0.62 -1.96
N LEU A 46 9.97 0.16 -3.02
CA LEU A 46 9.38 1.49 -2.86
C LEU A 46 7.89 1.32 -2.54
N CYS A 47 7.45 1.81 -1.39
CA CYS A 47 6.09 1.64 -0.91
C CYS A 47 5.39 3.00 -0.83
N PHE A 48 4.11 3.03 -1.19
CA PHE A 48 3.26 4.21 -1.12
C PHE A 48 2.12 3.94 -0.15
N GLY A 49 2.09 4.66 0.97
CA GLY A 49 0.96 4.70 1.90
C GLY A 49 0.04 5.86 1.53
N GLY A 50 -1.27 5.61 1.47
CA GLY A 50 -2.27 6.65 1.32
C GLY A 50 -3.04 6.86 2.63
N PHE A 51 -3.08 8.10 3.11
CA PHE A 51 -3.58 8.47 4.43
C PHE A 51 -4.72 9.47 4.33
N VAL A 52 -5.75 9.24 5.14
CA VAL A 52 -6.90 10.13 5.32
C VAL A 52 -7.05 10.37 6.82
N ASP A 53 -7.04 11.63 7.25
CA ASP A 53 -7.12 12.03 8.66
C ASP A 53 -6.08 11.30 9.55
N GLY A 54 -4.88 11.07 9.02
CA GLY A 54 -3.78 10.38 9.71
C GLY A 54 -3.84 8.85 9.69
N ALA A 55 -4.94 8.24 9.25
CA ALA A 55 -5.07 6.79 9.15
C ALA A 55 -4.69 6.29 7.74
N GLN A 56 -3.95 5.18 7.65
CA GLN A 56 -3.67 4.54 6.36
C GLN A 56 -4.93 3.86 5.80
N VAL A 57 -5.29 4.20 4.57
CA VAL A 57 -6.50 3.71 3.88
C VAL A 57 -6.22 3.13 2.49
N ALA A 58 -5.02 3.37 1.95
CA ALA A 58 -4.58 2.84 0.67
C ALA A 58 -3.10 2.43 0.73
N PHE A 59 -2.72 1.55 -0.19
CA PHE A 59 -1.35 1.06 -0.31
C PHE A 59 -1.04 0.70 -1.76
N ALA A 60 0.21 0.91 -2.17
CA ALA A 60 0.79 0.39 -3.40
C ALA A 60 2.27 0.11 -3.17
N ARG A 61 2.82 -0.88 -3.89
CA ARG A 61 4.22 -1.27 -3.77
C ARG A 61 4.86 -1.40 -5.14
N VAL A 62 6.09 -0.92 -5.27
CA VAL A 62 6.88 -0.98 -6.49
C VAL A 62 8.18 -1.73 -6.20
N ILE A 63 8.37 -2.83 -6.93
CA ILE A 63 9.65 -3.55 -6.99
C ILE A 63 10.40 -2.99 -8.19
N SER A 64 11.59 -2.44 -8.00
CA SER A 64 12.34 -1.77 -9.07
C SER A 64 13.85 -1.91 -8.89
N ASP A 65 14.59 -1.87 -9.99
CA ASP A 65 16.04 -1.64 -10.02
C ASP A 65 16.40 -0.15 -9.92
N HIS A 66 15.39 0.72 -9.85
CA HIS A 66 15.49 2.18 -9.84
C HIS A 66 16.15 2.79 -11.08
N ALA A 67 16.20 2.06 -12.20
CA ALA A 67 16.86 2.51 -13.42
C ALA A 67 16.10 2.15 -14.69
N THR A 68 15.75 0.87 -14.88
CA THR A 68 15.25 0.36 -16.17
C THR A 68 13.97 -0.45 -16.07
N PHE A 69 13.62 -0.94 -14.88
CA PHE A 69 12.44 -1.77 -14.68
C PHE A 69 11.74 -1.45 -13.36
N ALA A 70 10.42 -1.46 -13.40
CA ALA A 70 9.58 -1.36 -12.22
C ALA A 70 8.33 -2.23 -12.40
N ASN A 71 7.93 -2.92 -11.32
CA ASN A 71 6.68 -3.67 -11.26
C ASN A 71 5.80 -3.14 -10.12
N LEU A 72 4.61 -2.65 -10.47
CA LEU A 72 3.60 -2.16 -9.54
C LEU A 72 2.71 -3.32 -9.08
N VAL A 73 2.69 -3.57 -7.77
CA VAL A 73 2.01 -4.69 -7.13
C VAL A 73 1.34 -4.27 -5.82
N ASP A 74 0.54 -5.17 -5.23
CA ASP A 74 -0.11 -5.00 -3.93
C ASP A 74 -0.94 -3.72 -3.78
N VAL A 75 -1.55 -3.27 -4.89
CA VAL A 75 -2.37 -2.06 -4.90
C VAL A 75 -3.73 -2.33 -4.26
N PHE A 76 -4.07 -1.58 -3.22
CA PHE A 76 -5.40 -1.64 -2.64
C PHE A 76 -5.86 -0.33 -2.00
N VAL A 77 -7.18 -0.21 -1.87
CA VAL A 77 -7.86 0.78 -1.02
C VAL A 77 -8.83 0.01 -0.13
N LEU A 78 -8.85 0.34 1.16
CA LEU A 78 -9.77 -0.26 2.13
C LEU A 78 -11.23 -0.08 1.67
N PRO A 79 -12.10 -1.09 1.81
CA PRO A 79 -13.47 -1.05 1.28
C PRO A 79 -14.25 0.23 1.60
N ALA A 80 -14.15 0.74 2.83
CA ALA A 80 -14.85 1.94 3.29
C ALA A 80 -14.41 3.25 2.59
N PHE A 81 -13.25 3.24 1.93
CA PHE A 81 -12.65 4.40 1.27
C PHE A 81 -12.63 4.26 -0.26
N ARG A 82 -13.24 3.20 -0.82
CA ARG A 82 -13.38 3.01 -2.27
C ARG A 82 -14.39 3.98 -2.88
N GLY A 83 -14.32 4.15 -4.21
CA GLY A 83 -15.21 5.07 -4.95
C GLY A 83 -14.80 6.55 -4.87
N ARG A 84 -13.73 6.88 -4.16
CA ARG A 84 -13.24 8.26 -3.93
C ARG A 84 -12.04 8.66 -4.80
N GLY A 85 -11.67 7.84 -5.78
CA GLY A 85 -10.50 8.09 -6.65
C GLY A 85 -9.14 7.73 -6.05
N TYR A 86 -9.07 7.36 -4.77
CA TYR A 86 -7.81 7.05 -4.06
C TYR A 86 -6.98 5.91 -4.65
N GLY A 87 -7.55 5.03 -5.47
CA GLY A 87 -6.78 3.97 -6.15
C GLY A 87 -5.92 4.45 -7.32
N LYS A 88 -6.13 5.68 -7.81
CA LYS A 88 -5.41 6.24 -8.98
C LYS A 88 -4.29 7.22 -8.60
N GLN A 89 -4.34 7.72 -7.37
CA GLN A 89 -3.44 8.76 -6.85
C GLN A 89 -2.06 8.26 -6.39
N PRO A 90 -1.87 7.03 -5.88
CA PRO A 90 -0.55 6.58 -5.40
C PRO A 90 0.52 6.47 -6.48
N VAL A 91 0.15 6.56 -7.75
CA VAL A 91 1.01 6.33 -8.92
C VAL A 91 1.09 7.53 -9.88
N HIS A 92 0.50 8.67 -9.48
CA HIS A 92 0.59 9.96 -10.18
C HIS A 92 1.30 10.96 -9.26
#